data_AF-A0A3D0NCR7-F1
#
_entry.id   AF-A0A3D0NCR7-F1
#
_cell.length_a   1.000
_cell.length_b   1.000
_cell.length_c   1.000
_cell.angle_alpha   90.00
_cell.angle_beta   90.00
_cell.angle_gamma   90.00
#
_symmetry.space_group_name_H-M   'P 1'
#
loop_
_entity.id
_entity.type
_entity.pdbx_description
1 polymer ?
#
loop_
_entity_poly.entity_id
_entity_poly.type
_entity_poly.pdbx_seq_one_letter_code
_entity_poly.pdbx_strand_id
1 'polypeptide(L)'
;ARILPRYGFDTQKNGLLIQGDPKIPEQVQLNSPENYIRYHLVSLMEQIRQADNAQPLRAVILGCTHFPFFETTFRAELSRLRDYQENGRYIYRDVMAEEIHLIDPAFYTARELYQSLVEDNRIRKSRNGSSQGEFYITIPCDATSPKDLTDAGGFTYEYKYGRTDGVIENDFRAVPMDHRSTSREVLERLQQRVPNVWNLLSPSSK
;
A
#
# COMPACT_ATOMS: atom_id res chain seq x y z
N ALA A 1 14.47 24.12 -12.46
CA ALA A 1 14.09 24.33 -11.05
C ALA A 1 14.41 23.07 -10.26
N ARG A 2 14.82 23.18 -8.98
CA ARG A 2 15.04 22.00 -8.14
C ARG A 2 13.68 21.39 -7.80
N ILE A 3 13.46 20.12 -8.14
CA ILE A 3 12.19 19.39 -7.89
C ILE A 3 12.01 19.02 -6.41
N LEU A 4 13.12 18.91 -5.65
CA LEU A 4 13.10 18.40 -4.28
C LEU A 4 12.13 19.14 -3.33
N PRO A 5 12.05 20.49 -3.34
CA PRO A 5 11.08 21.22 -2.52
C PRO A 5 9.62 20.95 -2.89
N ARG A 6 9.34 20.55 -4.14
CA ARG A 6 7.96 20.28 -4.60
C ARG A 6 7.37 19.04 -3.94
N TYR A 7 8.20 18.06 -3.61
CA TYR A 7 7.79 16.86 -2.86
C TYR A 7 7.26 17.19 -1.48
N GLY A 8 7.81 18.23 -0.83
CA GLY A 8 7.38 18.64 0.51
C GLY A 8 7.45 17.49 1.52
N PHE A 9 8.49 16.65 1.48
CA PHE A 9 8.59 15.47 2.34
C PHE A 9 8.50 15.83 3.83
N ASP A 10 7.81 14.99 4.60
CA ASP A 10 7.79 15.08 6.05
C ASP A 10 9.10 14.51 6.61
N THR A 11 9.80 15.31 7.39
CA THR A 11 11.08 14.96 8.01
C THR A 11 10.92 14.53 9.47
N GLN A 12 9.70 14.61 10.03
CA GLN A 12 9.42 14.20 11.39
C GLN A 12 9.44 12.67 11.54
N LYS A 13 9.70 12.19 12.77
CA LYS A 13 9.61 10.77 13.15
C LYS A 13 10.36 9.80 12.22
N ASN A 14 11.52 10.21 11.72
CA ASN A 14 12.33 9.44 10.76
C ASN A 14 11.60 9.12 9.44
N GLY A 15 10.57 9.89 9.06
CA GLY A 15 9.83 9.70 7.81
C GLY A 15 10.67 9.94 6.56
N LEU A 16 11.76 10.69 6.69
CA LEU A 16 12.78 10.91 5.67
C LEU A 16 14.16 10.72 6.32
N LEU A 17 14.99 9.83 5.78
CA LEU A 17 16.39 9.74 6.13
C LEU A 17 17.23 10.35 5.01
N ILE A 18 18.18 11.19 5.39
CA ILE A 18 19.12 11.83 4.48
C ILE A 18 20.53 11.46 4.92
N GLN A 19 21.34 11.00 3.97
CA GLN A 19 22.77 10.88 4.12
C GLN A 19 23.46 12.07 3.45
N GLY A 20 24.43 12.68 4.14
CA GLY A 20 25.16 13.87 3.66
C GLY A 20 24.47 15.19 4.00
N ASP A 21 24.77 16.25 3.24
CA ASP A 21 24.18 17.59 3.45
C ASP A 21 22.70 17.59 3.02
N PRO A 22 21.74 17.97 3.90
CA PRO A 22 20.33 18.10 3.53
C PRO A 22 20.05 19.03 2.32
N LYS A 23 20.94 19.97 2.02
CA LYS A 23 20.83 20.86 0.84
C LYS A 23 21.29 20.19 -0.46
N ILE A 24 22.11 19.15 -0.35
CA ILE A 24 22.71 18.36 -1.44
C ILE A 24 22.83 16.90 -0.95
N PRO A 25 21.69 16.20 -0.78
CA PRO A 25 21.71 14.87 -0.17
C PRO A 25 22.42 13.88 -1.09
N GLU A 26 23.31 13.07 -0.52
CA GLU A 26 23.97 11.96 -1.24
C GLU A 26 22.98 10.81 -1.46
N GLN A 27 22.19 10.52 -0.42
CA GLN A 27 21.14 9.51 -0.45
C GLN A 27 19.92 9.99 0.32
N VAL A 28 18.73 9.68 -0.21
CA VAL A 28 17.44 9.95 0.43
C VAL A 28 16.66 8.64 0.52
N GLN A 29 16.21 8.30 1.71
CA GLN A 29 15.35 7.13 1.94
C GLN A 29 14.01 7.58 2.52
N LEU A 30 12.93 7.18 1.84
CA LEU A 30 11.55 7.41 2.29
C LEU A 30 11.16 6.28 3.26
N ASN A 31 10.66 6.67 4.43
CA ASN A 31 10.34 5.73 5.52
C ASN A 31 8.91 5.88 6.02
N SER A 32 8.05 6.61 5.29
CA SER A 32 6.64 6.71 5.60
C SER A 32 5.77 6.54 4.35
N PRO A 33 4.61 5.86 4.45
CA PRO A 33 3.63 5.79 3.36
C PRO A 33 3.27 7.17 2.80
N GLU A 34 3.15 8.18 3.67
CA GLU A 34 2.86 9.57 3.29
C GLU A 34 3.93 10.15 2.36
N ASN A 35 5.21 9.89 2.64
CA ASN A 35 6.31 10.35 1.80
C ASN A 35 6.39 9.58 0.47
N TYR A 36 6.05 8.29 0.45
CA TYR A 36 5.89 7.54 -0.80
C TYR A 36 4.74 8.11 -1.65
N ILE A 37 3.61 8.45 -1.04
CA ILE A 37 2.47 9.08 -1.74
C ILE A 37 2.88 10.44 -2.34
N ARG A 38 3.56 11.29 -1.56
CA ARG A 38 4.14 12.57 -2.03
C ARG A 38 5.07 12.37 -3.21
N TYR A 39 5.99 11.43 -3.08
CA TYR A 39 6.95 11.10 -4.13
C TYR A 39 6.23 10.70 -5.43
N HIS A 40 5.28 9.77 -5.36
CA HIS A 40 4.60 9.28 -6.55
C HIS A 40 3.68 10.34 -7.18
N LEU A 41 2.89 11.07 -6.39
CA LEU A 41 1.99 12.08 -6.94
C LEU A 41 2.74 13.27 -7.54
N VAL A 42 3.79 13.77 -6.89
CA VAL A 42 4.60 14.85 -7.47
C VAL A 42 5.33 14.40 -8.72
N SER A 43 5.90 13.19 -8.72
CA SER A 43 6.55 12.64 -9.91
C SER A 43 5.57 12.51 -11.07
N LEU A 44 4.36 12.01 -10.82
CA LEU A 44 3.28 11.92 -11.81
C LEU A 44 2.90 13.31 -12.34
N MET A 45 2.68 14.27 -11.45
CA MET A 45 2.30 15.63 -11.87
C MET A 45 3.41 16.33 -12.65
N GLU A 46 4.68 16.10 -12.31
CA GLU A 46 5.80 16.60 -13.09
C GLU A 46 5.89 15.96 -14.48
N GLN A 47 5.62 14.66 -14.59
CA GLN A 47 5.54 13.98 -15.88
C GLN A 47 4.41 14.55 -16.74
N ILE A 48 3.20 14.73 -16.18
CA ILE A 48 2.07 15.32 -16.90
C ILE A 48 2.40 16.76 -17.31
N ARG A 49 2.94 17.58 -16.41
CA ARG A 49 3.31 18.97 -16.68
C ARG A 49 4.36 19.12 -17.79
N GLN A 50 5.23 18.13 -17.95
CA GLN A 50 6.31 18.12 -18.96
C GLN A 50 5.90 17.45 -20.27
N ALA A 51 4.76 16.75 -20.32
CA ALA A 51 4.29 16.09 -21.52
C ALA A 51 3.68 17.09 -22.52
N ASP A 52 3.93 16.85 -23.81
CA ASP A 52 3.31 17.62 -24.89
C ASP A 52 1.80 17.37 -24.93
N ASN A 53 1.01 18.43 -25.08
CA ASN A 53 -0.47 18.36 -25.12
C ASN A 53 -1.12 17.61 -23.94
N ALA A 54 -0.49 17.71 -22.76
CA ALA A 54 -0.96 17.07 -21.55
C ALA A 54 -2.44 17.37 -21.28
N GLN A 55 -3.23 16.32 -21.08
CA GLN A 55 -4.60 16.44 -20.61
C GLN A 55 -4.60 16.52 -19.08
N PRO A 56 -5.52 17.29 -18.47
CA PRO A 56 -5.60 17.39 -17.02
C PRO A 56 -5.80 16.02 -16.35
N LEU A 57 -5.07 15.77 -15.27
CA LEU A 57 -5.26 14.58 -14.44
C LEU A 57 -6.69 14.58 -13.89
N ARG A 58 -7.45 13.53 -14.16
CA ARG A 58 -8.87 13.40 -13.77
C ARG A 58 -9.17 12.21 -12.87
N ALA A 59 -8.28 11.22 -12.86
CA ALA A 59 -8.42 10.06 -12.00
C ALA A 59 -7.05 9.47 -11.65
N VAL A 60 -6.95 8.85 -10.47
CA VAL A 60 -5.80 8.07 -10.03
C VAL A 60 -6.29 6.71 -9.58
N ILE A 61 -5.76 5.65 -10.18
CA ILE A 61 -6.03 4.28 -9.76
C ILE A 61 -5.11 3.96 -8.57
N LEU A 62 -5.71 3.55 -7.46
CA LEU A 62 -5.00 3.11 -6.25
C LEU A 62 -4.46 1.69 -6.47
N GLY A 63 -3.45 1.56 -7.33
CA GLY A 63 -2.98 0.28 -7.90
C GLY A 63 -2.28 -0.69 -6.95
N CYS A 64 -2.10 -0.33 -5.68
CA CYS A 64 -1.67 -1.26 -4.64
C CYS A 64 -2.83 -1.47 -3.68
N THR A 65 -3.09 -2.73 -3.28
CA THR A 65 -4.18 -3.11 -2.38
C THR A 65 -4.18 -2.37 -1.04
N HIS A 66 -3.05 -1.76 -0.66
CA HIS A 66 -2.91 -0.97 0.56
C HIS A 66 -3.31 0.51 0.40
N PHE A 67 -3.27 1.05 -0.81
CA PHE A 67 -3.49 2.47 -1.06
C PHE A 67 -4.90 2.97 -0.71
N PRO A 68 -5.98 2.17 -0.84
CA PRO A 68 -7.30 2.59 -0.37
C PRO A 68 -7.34 3.01 1.11
N PHE A 69 -6.49 2.43 1.97
CA PHE A 69 -6.40 2.83 3.39
C PHE A 69 -5.80 4.23 3.61
N PHE A 70 -5.19 4.81 2.58
CA PHE A 70 -4.55 6.12 2.58
C PHE A 70 -5.29 7.14 1.70
N GLU A 71 -6.56 6.88 1.33
CA GLU A 71 -7.33 7.76 0.45
C GLU A 71 -7.33 9.22 0.94
N THR A 72 -7.51 9.47 2.24
CA THR A 72 -7.45 10.82 2.82
C THR A 72 -6.09 11.48 2.61
N THR A 73 -5.00 10.71 2.71
CA THR A 73 -3.63 11.20 2.44
C THR A 73 -3.45 11.56 0.97
N PHE A 74 -3.93 10.73 0.05
CA PHE A 74 -3.94 11.04 -1.39
C PHE A 74 -4.72 12.32 -1.68
N ARG A 75 -5.93 12.47 -1.11
CA ARG A 75 -6.75 13.68 -1.30
C ARG A 75 -6.07 14.94 -0.76
N ALA A 76 -5.50 14.87 0.44
CA ALA A 76 -4.78 15.98 1.05
C ALA A 76 -3.58 16.41 0.18
N GLU A 77 -2.84 15.43 -0.35
CA GLU A 77 -1.70 15.70 -1.21
C GLU A 77 -2.11 16.28 -2.57
N LEU A 78 -3.17 15.76 -3.21
CA LEU A 78 -3.72 16.35 -4.44
C LEU A 78 -4.19 17.79 -4.22
N SER A 79 -4.86 18.10 -3.11
CA SER A 79 -5.21 19.48 -2.76
C SER A 79 -3.97 20.36 -2.58
N ARG A 80 -2.95 19.85 -1.87
CA ARG A 80 -1.67 20.56 -1.70
C ARG A 80 -1.04 20.90 -3.05
N LEU A 81 -1.03 19.96 -3.99
CA LEU A 81 -0.47 20.16 -5.33
C LEU A 81 -1.26 21.19 -6.14
N ARG A 82 -2.59 21.16 -6.06
CA ARG A 82 -3.44 22.14 -6.75
C ARG A 82 -3.19 23.58 -6.30
N ASP A 83 -2.83 23.76 -5.04
CA ASP A 83 -2.55 25.06 -4.43
C ASP A 83 -1.05 25.39 -4.35
N TYR A 84 -0.18 24.48 -4.82
CA TYR A 84 1.25 24.68 -4.79
C TYR A 84 1.68 25.79 -5.76
N GLN A 85 2.34 26.82 -5.21
CA GLN A 85 2.83 27.96 -5.97
C GLN A 85 4.36 28.10 -5.89
N GLU A 86 4.95 28.55 -6.99
CA GLU A 86 6.31 29.12 -6.99
C GLU A 86 6.26 30.50 -7.64
N ASN A 87 6.87 31.49 -7.00
CA ASN A 87 6.88 32.89 -7.48
C ASN A 87 5.47 33.44 -7.80
N GLY A 88 4.47 33.07 -6.98
CA GLY A 88 3.08 33.51 -7.13
C GLY A 88 2.29 32.82 -8.26
N ARG A 89 2.85 31.79 -8.90
CA ARG A 89 2.18 31.03 -9.97
C ARG A 89 1.88 29.62 -9.52
N TYR A 90 0.66 29.15 -9.78
CA TYR A 90 0.27 27.76 -9.54
C TYR A 90 1.01 26.83 -10.51
N ILE A 91 1.72 25.84 -9.96
CA ILE A 91 2.59 24.97 -10.78
C ILE A 91 1.80 23.84 -11.47
N TYR A 92 0.79 23.30 -10.79
CA TYR A 92 0.10 22.10 -11.26
C TYR A 92 -1.37 22.32 -11.62
N ARG A 93 -1.95 23.46 -11.25
CA ARG A 93 -3.41 23.68 -11.33
C ARG A 93 -3.98 23.50 -12.74
N ASP A 94 -3.27 23.94 -13.77
CA ASP A 94 -3.74 23.87 -15.17
C ASP A 94 -3.70 22.45 -15.75
N VAL A 95 -2.93 21.55 -15.13
CA VAL A 95 -2.83 20.13 -15.50
C VAL A 95 -3.59 19.21 -14.54
N MET A 96 -4.46 19.78 -13.70
CA MET A 96 -5.33 19.05 -12.79
C MET A 96 -6.79 19.38 -13.11
N ALA A 97 -7.62 18.34 -13.26
CA ALA A 97 -9.06 18.56 -13.34
C ALA A 97 -9.59 19.12 -12.02
N GLU A 98 -10.76 19.76 -12.07
CA GLU A 98 -11.40 20.30 -10.87
C GLU A 98 -11.71 19.24 -9.83
N GLU A 99 -12.08 18.03 -10.27
CA GLU A 99 -12.21 16.86 -9.43
C GLU A 99 -11.30 15.76 -9.97
N ILE A 100 -10.54 15.14 -9.06
CA ILE A 100 -9.71 13.97 -9.35
C ILE A 100 -10.30 12.79 -8.59
N HIS A 101 -10.79 11.79 -9.33
CA HIS A 101 -11.38 10.60 -8.74
C HIS A 101 -10.29 9.62 -8.32
N LEU A 102 -10.32 9.18 -7.05
CA LEU A 102 -9.50 8.07 -6.58
C LEU A 102 -10.28 6.78 -6.80
N ILE A 103 -9.69 5.84 -7.54
CA ILE A 103 -10.34 4.59 -7.92
C ILE A 103 -9.73 3.46 -7.11
N ASP A 104 -10.53 2.84 -6.24
CA ASP A 104 -10.19 1.59 -5.56
C ASP A 104 -10.51 0.40 -6.48
N PRO A 105 -9.50 -0.34 -6.96
CA PRO A 105 -9.73 -1.51 -7.81
C PRO A 105 -10.53 -2.62 -7.13
N ALA A 106 -10.47 -2.74 -5.79
CA ALA A 106 -11.08 -3.85 -5.06
C ALA A 106 -12.61 -3.91 -5.27
N PHE A 107 -13.28 -2.76 -5.36
CA PHE A 107 -14.71 -2.69 -5.67
C PHE A 107 -15.03 -3.29 -7.04
N TYR A 108 -14.25 -2.94 -8.06
CA TYR A 108 -14.45 -3.41 -9.42
C TYR A 108 -14.15 -4.91 -9.54
N THR A 109 -13.10 -5.38 -8.87
CA THR A 109 -12.78 -6.82 -8.79
C THR A 109 -13.90 -7.60 -8.09
N ALA A 110 -14.47 -7.09 -7.00
CA ALA A 110 -15.59 -7.75 -6.31
C ALA A 110 -16.85 -7.82 -7.20
N ARG A 111 -17.13 -6.76 -7.96
CA ARG A 111 -18.25 -6.71 -8.90
C ARG A 111 -18.07 -7.73 -10.03
N GLU A 112 -16.88 -7.80 -10.62
CA GLU A 112 -16.54 -8.75 -11.68
C GLU A 112 -16.64 -10.20 -11.17
N LEU A 113 -16.12 -10.50 -9.98
CA LEU A 113 -16.29 -11.80 -9.34
C LEU A 113 -17.77 -12.17 -9.17
N TYR A 114 -18.60 -11.24 -8.68
CA TYR A 114 -20.02 -11.48 -8.54
C TYR A 114 -20.69 -11.79 -9.88
N GLN A 115 -20.41 -11.00 -10.92
CA GLN A 115 -20.96 -11.21 -12.27
C GLN A 115 -20.56 -12.58 -12.81
N SER A 116 -19.28 -12.94 -12.72
CA SER A 116 -18.77 -14.25 -13.14
C SER A 116 -19.45 -15.41 -12.38
N LEU A 117 -19.62 -15.30 -11.06
CA LEU A 117 -20.31 -16.33 -10.27
C LEU A 117 -21.80 -16.46 -10.62
N VAL A 118 -22.47 -15.37 -10.98
CA VAL A 118 -23.87 -15.38 -11.42
C VAL A 118 -24.00 -16.07 -12.78
N GLU A 119 -23.17 -15.68 -13.76
CA GLU A 119 -23.14 -16.25 -15.11
C GLU A 119 -22.89 -17.77 -15.07
N ASP A 120 -21.97 -18.21 -14.22
CA ASP A 120 -21.65 -19.62 -14.02
C ASP A 120 -22.63 -20.39 -13.10
N ASN A 121 -23.68 -19.75 -12.57
CA ASN A 121 -24.59 -20.33 -11.58
C ASN A 121 -23.89 -20.87 -10.31
N ARG A 122 -22.76 -20.28 -9.92
CA ARG A 122 -21.94 -20.65 -8.75
C ARG A 122 -22.28 -19.87 -7.48
N ILE A 123 -23.24 -18.94 -7.53
CA ILE A 123 -23.73 -18.27 -6.32
C ILE A 123 -24.35 -19.30 -5.38
N ARG A 124 -23.89 -19.29 -4.12
CA ARG A 124 -24.43 -20.15 -3.06
C ARG A 124 -25.94 -19.90 -2.91
N LYS A 125 -26.75 -20.93 -3.18
CA LYS A 125 -28.23 -20.84 -3.23
C LYS A 125 -28.91 -20.87 -1.85
N SER A 126 -28.23 -21.33 -0.80
CA SER A 126 -28.78 -21.49 0.56
C SER A 126 -28.17 -20.48 1.53
N ARG A 127 -29.05 -19.76 2.25
CA ARG A 127 -28.72 -18.79 3.31
C ARG A 127 -28.53 -19.43 4.70
N ASN A 128 -28.55 -20.75 4.81
CA ASN A 128 -28.39 -21.40 6.11
C ASN A 128 -26.93 -21.27 6.56
N GLY A 129 -26.69 -20.36 7.52
CA GLY A 129 -25.40 -20.06 8.12
C GLY A 129 -24.81 -18.71 7.69
N SER A 130 -24.12 -18.05 8.62
CA SER A 130 -23.31 -16.86 8.32
C SER A 130 -22.11 -17.22 7.43
N SER A 131 -21.68 -16.27 6.60
CA SER A 131 -20.39 -16.41 5.90
C SER A 131 -19.26 -16.50 6.92
N GLN A 132 -18.39 -17.50 6.76
CA GLN A 132 -17.19 -17.67 7.58
C GLN A 132 -15.98 -17.57 6.65
N GLY A 133 -14.92 -16.89 7.11
CA GLY A 133 -13.65 -16.80 6.40
C GLY A 133 -12.59 -17.57 7.15
N GLU A 134 -11.84 -18.40 6.43
CA GLU A 134 -10.61 -18.98 6.95
C GLU A 134 -9.42 -18.20 6.40
N PHE A 135 -8.54 -17.75 7.29
CA PHE A 135 -7.40 -16.92 6.94
C PHE A 135 -6.13 -17.64 7.37
N TYR A 136 -5.13 -17.62 6.49
CA TYR A 136 -3.86 -18.30 6.69
C TYR A 136 -2.72 -17.33 6.42
N ILE A 137 -1.62 -17.47 7.16
CA ILE A 137 -0.37 -16.76 6.92
C ILE A 137 0.77 -17.76 6.77
N THR A 138 1.82 -17.36 6.06
CA THR A 138 3.04 -18.16 5.92
C THR A 138 4.03 -17.81 7.01
N ILE A 139 4.52 -18.81 7.72
CA ILE A 139 5.62 -18.69 8.68
C ILE A 139 6.81 -19.53 8.22
N PRO A 140 8.05 -19.18 8.61
CA PRO A 140 9.20 -20.06 8.40
C PRO A 140 8.98 -21.45 9.00
N CYS A 141 9.49 -22.48 8.33
CA CYS A 141 9.51 -23.85 8.82
C CYS A 141 10.46 -23.96 10.01
N ASP A 142 10.17 -24.88 10.93
CA ASP A 142 10.94 -25.05 12.18
C ASP A 142 12.43 -25.45 11.93
N ALA A 143 12.73 -26.01 10.75
CA ALA A 143 14.08 -26.36 10.31
C ALA A 143 14.89 -25.18 9.74
N THR A 144 14.30 -23.97 9.65
CA THR A 144 14.98 -22.77 9.14
C THR A 144 16.15 -22.41 10.04
N SER A 145 17.29 -22.04 9.44
CA SER A 145 18.46 -21.64 10.21
C SER A 145 18.16 -20.38 11.04
N PRO A 146 18.55 -20.32 12.33
CA PRO A 146 18.34 -19.12 13.15
C PRO A 146 18.96 -17.85 12.58
N LYS A 147 20.02 -17.96 11.78
CA LYS A 147 20.68 -16.82 11.11
C LYS A 147 19.80 -16.17 10.02
N ASP A 148 18.83 -16.92 9.49
CA ASP A 148 17.92 -16.50 8.41
C ASP A 148 16.61 -15.95 8.99
N LEU A 149 16.47 -15.90 10.31
CA LEU A 149 15.33 -15.41 11.05
C LEU A 149 15.66 -14.10 11.77
N THR A 150 14.66 -13.22 11.83
CA THR A 150 14.67 -12.02 12.68
C THR A 150 14.28 -12.39 14.11
N ASP A 151 14.52 -11.49 15.07
CA ASP A 151 14.06 -11.66 16.46
C ASP A 151 12.55 -11.87 16.58
N ALA A 152 11.78 -11.39 15.60
CA ALA A 152 10.33 -11.58 15.51
C ALA A 152 9.92 -12.91 14.86
N GLY A 153 10.87 -13.79 14.52
CA GLY A 153 10.63 -15.12 13.95
C GLY A 153 10.27 -15.14 12.46
N GLY A 154 10.26 -13.98 11.77
CA GLY A 154 10.10 -13.92 10.32
C GLY A 154 11.46 -13.96 9.60
N PHE A 155 11.48 -14.27 8.30
CA PHE A 155 12.73 -14.27 7.53
C PHE A 155 13.41 -12.90 7.48
N THR A 156 14.74 -12.90 7.49
CA THR A 156 15.58 -11.71 7.28
C THR A 156 15.42 -11.14 5.87
N TYR A 157 15.82 -9.88 5.68
CA TYR A 157 15.78 -9.23 4.37
C TYR A 157 16.70 -9.97 3.38
N GLU A 158 17.91 -10.28 3.85
CA GLU A 158 18.94 -11.00 3.12
C GLU A 158 18.44 -12.36 2.66
N TYR A 159 17.73 -13.11 3.51
CA TYR A 159 17.15 -14.39 3.12
C TYR A 159 16.00 -14.25 2.11
N LYS A 160 15.13 -13.23 2.27
CA LYS A 160 13.99 -13.03 1.35
C LYS A 160 14.42 -12.63 -0.05
N TYR A 161 15.39 -11.72 -0.15
CA TYR A 161 15.78 -11.08 -1.42
C TYR A 161 17.13 -11.54 -1.97
N GLY A 162 17.87 -12.36 -1.22
CA GLY A 162 19.13 -12.99 -1.65
C GLY A 162 18.96 -14.41 -2.21
N ARG A 163 17.72 -14.86 -2.44
CA ARG A 163 17.45 -16.20 -2.97
C ARG A 163 18.02 -16.37 -4.37
N THR A 164 18.47 -17.58 -4.68
CA THR A 164 18.92 -17.92 -6.03
C THR A 164 17.71 -18.24 -6.90
N ASP A 165 17.60 -17.55 -8.03
CA ASP A 165 16.53 -17.77 -8.99
C ASP A 165 16.43 -19.24 -9.42
N GLY A 166 15.21 -19.76 -9.48
CA GLY A 166 14.93 -21.14 -9.89
C GLY A 166 15.13 -22.20 -8.80
N VAL A 167 15.61 -21.84 -7.62
CA VAL A 167 15.66 -22.75 -6.46
C VAL A 167 14.37 -22.63 -5.66
N ILE A 168 13.59 -23.72 -5.60
CA ILE A 168 12.39 -23.80 -4.78
C ILE A 168 12.75 -24.49 -3.46
N GLU A 169 12.81 -23.70 -2.40
CA GLU A 169 12.99 -24.20 -1.03
C GLU A 169 11.63 -24.27 -0.33
N ASN A 170 11.31 -25.40 0.29
CA ASN A 170 10.13 -25.55 1.15
C ASN A 170 10.41 -24.98 2.55
N ASP A 171 10.80 -23.71 2.59
CA ASP A 171 11.25 -23.02 3.80
C ASP A 171 10.12 -22.41 4.62
N PHE A 172 8.88 -22.42 4.11
CA PHE A 172 7.72 -21.86 4.77
C PHE A 172 6.54 -22.86 4.83
N ARG A 173 5.64 -22.62 5.78
CA ARG A 173 4.36 -23.34 5.89
C ARG A 173 3.22 -22.37 6.13
N ALA A 174 2.06 -22.66 5.54
CA ALA A 174 0.83 -21.95 5.84
C ALA A 174 0.24 -22.44 7.17
N VAL A 175 -0.09 -21.51 8.05
CA VAL A 175 -0.76 -21.77 9.33
C VAL A 175 -1.99 -20.87 9.46
N PRO A 176 -3.04 -21.30 10.21
CA PRO A 176 -4.17 -20.42 10.51
C PRO A 176 -3.70 -19.11 11.11
N MET A 177 -4.28 -18.00 10.67
CA MET A 177 -4.01 -16.69 11.23
C MET A 177 -4.71 -16.55 12.58
N ASP A 178 -3.93 -16.58 13.67
CA ASP A 178 -4.39 -16.39 15.04
C ASP A 178 -3.36 -15.60 15.89
N HIS A 179 -3.63 -15.45 17.19
CA HIS A 179 -2.77 -14.75 18.14
C HIS A 179 -1.42 -15.44 18.41
N ARG A 180 -1.26 -16.70 18.00
CA ARG A 180 0.00 -17.46 18.13
C ARG A 180 0.88 -17.27 16.90
N SER A 181 0.26 -17.13 15.72
CA SER A 181 0.97 -16.97 14.46
C SER A 181 1.23 -15.50 14.09
N THR A 182 0.46 -14.57 14.66
CA THR A 182 0.38 -13.17 14.22
C THR A 182 0.64 -12.21 15.36
N SER A 183 1.44 -11.17 15.12
CA SER A 183 1.71 -10.16 16.14
C SER A 183 0.46 -9.39 16.54
N ARG A 184 0.41 -8.91 17.79
CA ARG A 184 -0.73 -8.15 18.32
C ARG A 184 -0.98 -6.88 17.52
N GLU A 185 0.08 -6.19 17.09
CA GLU A 185 0.00 -4.95 16.31
C GLU A 185 -0.71 -5.16 14.97
N VAL A 186 -0.49 -6.32 14.33
CA VAL A 186 -1.16 -6.68 13.08
C VAL A 186 -2.64 -6.96 13.32
N LEU A 187 -2.97 -7.70 14.38
CA LEU A 187 -4.36 -7.99 14.76
C LEU A 187 -5.14 -6.72 15.10
N GLU A 188 -4.57 -5.82 15.90
CA GLU A 188 -5.16 -4.52 16.22
C GLU A 188 -5.41 -3.68 14.95
N ARG A 189 -4.46 -3.69 14.01
CA ARG A 189 -4.61 -2.99 12.72
C ARG A 189 -5.76 -3.59 11.89
N LEU A 190 -5.88 -4.92 11.84
CA LEU A 190 -6.98 -5.57 11.13
C LEU A 190 -8.33 -5.18 11.73
N GLN A 191 -8.45 -5.21 13.06
CA GLN A 191 -9.65 -4.80 13.78
C GLN A 191 -10.06 -3.35 13.45
N GLN A 192 -9.09 -2.43 13.42
CA GLN A 192 -9.35 -1.01 13.20
C GLN A 192 -9.60 -0.66 11.73
N ARG A 193 -8.88 -1.28 10.78
CA ARG A 193 -8.86 -0.87 9.37
C ARG A 193 -9.77 -1.70 8.47
N VAL A 194 -10.04 -2.96 8.83
CA VAL A 194 -10.86 -3.89 8.04
C VAL A 194 -11.87 -4.64 8.91
N PRO A 195 -12.81 -3.94 9.58
CA PRO A 195 -13.70 -4.54 10.57
C PRO A 195 -14.58 -5.66 10.00
N ASN A 196 -14.93 -5.61 8.72
CA ASN A 196 -15.69 -6.68 8.06
C ASN A 196 -14.86 -7.98 7.98
N VAL A 197 -13.57 -7.88 7.63
CA VAL A 197 -12.65 -9.03 7.62
C VAL A 197 -12.42 -9.52 9.05
N TRP A 198 -12.21 -8.60 9.99
CA TRP A 198 -12.09 -8.94 11.41
C TRP A 198 -13.28 -9.75 11.93
N ASN A 199 -14.50 -9.40 11.51
CA ASN A 199 -15.69 -10.12 11.92
C ASN A 199 -15.78 -11.54 11.34
N LEU A 200 -15.16 -11.79 10.18
CA LEU A 200 -15.09 -13.11 9.56
C LEU A 200 -14.06 -14.03 10.21
N LEU A 201 -13.08 -13.47 10.95
CA LEU A 201 -12.10 -14.27 11.67
C LEU A 201 -12.79 -15.17 12.70
N SER A 202 -12.28 -16.40 12.81
CA SER A 202 -12.75 -17.38 13.78
C SER A 202 -12.67 -16.82 15.21
N PRO A 203 -13.56 -17.21 16.14
CA PRO A 203 -13.44 -16.80 17.54
C PRO A 203 -12.09 -17.16 18.17
N SER A 204 -11.45 -18.24 17.73
CA SER A 204 -10.10 -18.64 18.17
C SER A 204 -8.98 -17.74 17.63
N SER A 205 -9.27 -16.95 16.59
CA SER A 205 -8.37 -15.97 15.99
C SER A 205 -8.52 -14.56 16.60
N LYS A 206 -9.50 -14.34 17.48
CA LYS A 206 -9.75 -13.08 18.21
C LYS A 206 -9.25 -13.20 19.64
#